data_AF-A0A7C5JWS5-F1
#
_entry.id   AF-A0A7C5JWS5-F1
#
_cell.length_a   1.000
_cell.length_b   1.000
_cell.length_c   1.000
_cell.angle_alpha   90.00
_cell.angle_beta   90.00
_cell.angle_gamma   90.00
#
_symmetry.space_group_name_H-M   'P 1'
#
loop_
_entity.id
_entity.type
_entity.pdbx_description
1 polymer ?
#
loop_
_entity_poly.entity_id
_entity_poly.type
_entity_poly.pdbx_seq_one_letter_code
_entity_poly.pdbx_strand_id
1 'polypeptide(L)' 'MVKASKRAMGIEYAIRDVVLPARELEKQGIKIIKLNIGDPVKFDFQPPEHMKKAYCEAIMEGHNYYGDSEGDK' A
#
# COMPACT_ATOMS: atom_id res chain seq x y z
N MET A 1 -28.17 16.79 -1.96
CA MET A 1 -26.90 16.32 -2.53
C MET A 1 -25.79 16.66 -1.56
N VAL A 2 -25.13 15.66 -0.97
CA VAL A 2 -24.07 15.87 0.03
C VAL A 2 -22.79 16.26 -0.70
N LYS A 3 -22.15 17.37 -0.31
CA LYS A 3 -20.88 17.83 -0.88
C LYS A 3 -19.73 17.54 0.06
N ALA A 4 -18.62 17.06 -0.49
CA ALA A 4 -17.38 16.89 0.24
C ALA A 4 -16.78 18.25 0.64
N SER A 5 -15.85 18.23 1.60
CA SER A 5 -15.13 19.43 2.04
C SER A 5 -14.28 20.00 0.91
N LYS A 6 -14.24 21.33 0.78
CA LYS A 6 -13.43 22.03 -0.24
C LYS A 6 -11.96 21.61 -0.19
N ARG A 7 -11.36 21.51 1.01
CA ARG A 7 -9.96 21.08 1.18
C ARG A 7 -9.72 19.65 0.70
N ALA A 8 -10.69 18.75 0.91
CA ALA A 8 -10.55 17.35 0.52
C ALA A 8 -10.62 17.19 -1.00
N MET A 9 -11.45 18.00 -1.66
CA MET A 9 -11.55 18.02 -3.13
C MET A 9 -10.33 18.60 -3.83
N GLY A 10 -9.44 19.31 -3.13
CA GLY A 10 -8.20 19.86 -3.69
C GLY A 10 -6.97 18.98 -3.48
N ILE A 11 -7.13 17.75 -2.97
CA ILE A 11 -6.01 16.83 -2.74
C ILE A 11 -5.69 16.12 -4.07
N GLU A 12 -4.45 16.23 -4.51
CA GLU A 12 -3.95 15.64 -5.76
C GLU A 12 -2.81 14.65 -5.49
N TYR A 13 -2.69 13.61 -6.34
CA TYR A 13 -1.62 12.62 -6.24
C TYR A 13 -1.15 12.12 -7.63
N ALA A 14 -0.49 13.03 -8.36
CA ALA A 14 -0.15 12.87 -9.78
C ALA A 14 0.69 11.62 -10.12
N ILE A 15 1.49 11.11 -9.17
CA ILE A 15 2.37 9.94 -9.38
C ILE A 15 1.57 8.68 -9.77
N ARG A 16 0.28 8.60 -9.42
CA ARG A 16 -0.58 7.44 -9.76
C ARG A 16 -1.43 7.61 -11.02
N ASP A 17 -1.46 8.79 -11.63
CA ASP A 17 -2.34 9.06 -12.78
C ASP A 17 -1.97 8.21 -14.01
N VAL A 18 -0.68 7.92 -14.15
CA VAL A 18 -0.14 7.08 -15.24
C VAL A 18 -0.66 5.63 -15.21
N VAL A 19 -1.23 5.17 -14.09
CA VAL A 19 -1.76 3.80 -13.94
C VAL A 19 -3.04 3.61 -14.76
N LEU A 20 -3.85 4.66 -14.94
CA LEU A 20 -5.12 4.56 -15.67
C LEU A 20 -4.90 4.24 -17.17
N PRO A 21 -4.08 5.00 -17.92
CA PRO A 21 -3.72 4.64 -19.29
C PRO A 21 -3.03 3.29 -19.41
N ALA A 22 -2.10 2.98 -18.50
CA ALA A 22 -1.37 1.71 -18.52
C ALA A 22 -2.32 0.51 -18.42
N ARG A 23 -3.34 0.56 -17.55
CA ARG A 23 -4.34 -0.51 -17.42
C ARG A 23 -5.15 -0.73 -18.70
N GLU A 24 -5.43 0.34 -19.45
CA GLU A 24 -6.20 0.21 -20.69
C GLU A 24 -5.41 -0.52 -21.77
N LEU A 25 -4.11 -0.22 -21.90
CA LEU A 25 -3.19 -0.95 -22.77
C LEU A 25 -3.02 -2.41 -22.31
N GLU A 26 -2.93 -2.67 -21.01
CA GLU A 26 -2.85 -4.03 -20.47
C GLU A 26 -4.08 -4.88 -20.85
N LYS A 27 -5.31 -4.31 -20.82
CA LYS A 27 -6.53 -5.01 -21.28
C LYS A 27 -6.49 -5.39 -22.76
N GLN A 28 -5.76 -4.63 -23.57
CA GLN A 28 -5.54 -4.93 -24.99
C GLN A 28 -4.46 -6.02 -25.20
N GLY A 29 -3.91 -6.60 -24.13
CA GLY A 29 -2.86 -7.61 -24.17
C GLY A 29 -1.45 -7.03 -24.28
N ILE A 30 -1.28 -5.71 -24.19
CA ILE A 30 0.03 -5.06 -24.27
C ILE A 30 0.75 -5.20 -22.93
N LYS A 31 1.93 -5.82 -22.94
CA LYS A 31 2.76 -5.94 -21.74
C LYS A 31 3.46 -4.61 -21.45
N ILE A 32 3.27 -4.09 -20.24
CA ILE A 32 3.93 -2.87 -19.75
C ILE A 32 4.90 -3.20 -18.63
N ILE A 33 6.11 -2.66 -18.70
CA ILE A 33 7.09 -2.72 -17.61
C ILE A 33 6.78 -1.58 -16.64
N LYS A 34 6.43 -1.91 -15.41
CA LYS A 34 6.02 -0.94 -14.38
C LYS A 34 7.22 -0.50 -13.55
N LEU A 35 7.76 0.68 -13.89
CA LEU A 35 8.85 1.34 -13.16
C LEU A 35 8.36 2.56 -12.34
N ASN A 36 7.05 2.66 -12.12
CA ASN A 36 6.40 3.83 -11.54
C ASN A 36 6.03 3.67 -10.05
N ILE A 37 6.08 2.45 -9.49
CA ILE A 37 5.72 2.18 -8.10
C ILE A 37 6.92 1.57 -7.38
N GLY A 38 7.42 2.26 -6.36
CA GLY A 38 8.52 1.80 -5.50
C GLY A 38 8.06 0.82 -4.41
N ASP A 39 7.26 -0.17 -4.76
CA ASP A 39 6.81 -1.23 -3.85
C ASP A 39 7.68 -2.48 -4.07
N PRO A 40 8.71 -2.72 -3.24
CA PRO A 40 9.70 -3.76 -3.48
C PRO A 40 9.11 -5.17 -3.33
N VAL A 41 8.02 -5.34 -2.58
CA VAL A 41 7.37 -6.65 -2.36
C VAL A 41 6.67 -7.16 -3.62
N LYS A 42 6.38 -6.29 -4.59
CA LYS A 42 5.91 -6.68 -5.92
C LYS A 42 7.00 -7.27 -6.81
N PHE A 43 8.25 -7.19 -6.38
CA PHE A 43 9.41 -7.72 -7.06
C PHE A 43 10.00 -8.85 -6.21
N ASP A 44 11.31 -8.88 -6.04
CA ASP A 44 12.09 -9.95 -5.44
C ASP A 44 12.48 -9.70 -3.97
N PHE A 45 11.91 -8.65 -3.34
CA PHE A 45 12.15 -8.35 -1.94
C PHE A 45 11.05 -8.92 -1.05
N GLN A 46 11.44 -9.37 0.13
CA GLN A 46 10.54 -9.89 1.16
C GLN A 46 10.94 -9.35 2.53
N PRO A 47 9.98 -9.20 3.47
CA PRO A 47 10.32 -8.95 4.86
C PRO A 47 11.25 -10.06 5.39
N PRO A 48 12.27 -9.73 6.20
CA PRO A 48 13.15 -10.71 6.83
C PRO A 48 12.37 -11.75 7.66
N GLU A 49 12.88 -12.97 7.71
CA GLU A 49 12.17 -14.10 8.33
C GLU A 49 11.89 -13.89 9.82
N HIS A 50 12.82 -13.29 10.56
CA HIS A 50 12.62 -13.01 11.98
C HIS A 50 11.48 -12.00 12.23
N MET A 51 11.26 -11.05 11.32
CA MET A 51 10.13 -10.10 11.41
C MET A 51 8.80 -10.81 11.15
N LYS A 52 8.76 -11.71 10.15
CA LYS A 52 7.57 -12.53 9.85
C LYS A 52 7.18 -13.38 11.06
N LYS A 53 8.16 -14.03 11.69
CA LYS A 53 7.95 -14.84 12.89
C LYS A 53 7.42 -14.03 14.06
N ALA A 54 8.07 -12.91 14.39
CA ALA A 54 7.63 -12.03 15.47
C ALA A 54 6.19 -11.52 15.26
N TYR A 55 5.82 -11.18 14.02
CA TYR A 55 4.45 -10.78 13.69
C TYR A 55 3.46 -11.92 13.99
N CYS A 56 3.75 -13.14 13.50
CA CYS A 56 2.89 -14.30 13.73
C CYS A 56 2.80 -14.66 15.21
N GLU A 57 3.91 -14.65 15.93
CA GLU A 57 3.98 -14.92 17.38
C GLU A 57 3.13 -13.93 18.16
N ALA A 58 3.24 -12.63 17.87
CA ALA A 58 2.46 -11.60 18.55
C ALA A 58 0.94 -11.83 18.44
N ILE A 59 0.47 -12.25 17.26
CA ILE A 59 -0.95 -12.61 17.06
C ILE A 59 -1.33 -13.80 17.94
N MET A 60 -0.51 -14.86 17.91
CA MET A 60 -0.78 -16.13 18.60
C MET A 60 -0.76 -15.97 20.13
N GLU A 61 0.07 -15.08 20.64
CA GLU A 61 0.17 -14.74 22.07
C GLU A 61 -0.92 -13.77 22.55
N GLY A 62 -1.76 -13.25 21.64
CA GLY A 62 -2.91 -12.42 21.99
C GLY A 62 -2.63 -10.92 22.07
N HIS A 63 -1.51 -10.43 21.53
CA HIS A 63 -1.16 -9.01 21.47
C HIS A 63 -1.95 -8.25 20.39
N ASN A 64 -3.28 -8.34 20.43
CA ASN A 64 -4.20 -7.84 19.40
C ASN A 64 -5.13 -6.72 19.92
N TYR A 65 -4.74 -6.05 21.00
CA TYR A 65 -5.51 -4.97 21.64
C TYR A 65 -5.01 -3.58 21.19
N TYR A 66 -5.74 -2.53 21.56
CA TYR A 66 -5.25 -1.16 21.40
C TYR A 66 -4.02 -0.94 22.27
N GLY A 67 -2.88 -0.61 21.66
CA GLY A 67 -1.67 -0.17 22.34
C GLY A 67 -1.74 1.30 22.77
N ASP A 68 -0.64 1.80 23.33
CA ASP A 68 -0.53 3.21 23.69
C ASP A 68 -0.57 4.11 22.44
N SER A 69 -1.10 5.31 22.60
CA SER A 69 -1.22 6.33 21.55
C SER A 69 0.12 6.78 20.97
N GLU A 70 1.21 6.65 21.73
CA GLU A 70 2.58 6.94 21.28
C GLU A 70 3.22 5.77 20.50
N GLY A 71 2.61 4.59 20.55
CA GLY A 71 3.18 3.32 20.08
C GLY A 71 4.02 2.62 21.14
N ASP A 72 4.16 1.30 20.99
CA ASP A 72 4.97 0.47 21.90
C ASP A 72 6.47 0.79 21.72
N LYS A 73 7.21 0.88 22.83
CA LYS A 73 8.64 1.21 22.86
C LYS A 73 9.54 0.00 22.64
#